data_AF-A0AAX1BK04-F1
#
_entry.id   AF-A0AAX1BK04-F1
#
_cell.length_a   1.000
_cell.length_b   1.000
_cell.length_c   1.000
_cell.angle_alpha   90.00
_cell.angle_beta   90.00
_cell.angle_gamma   90.00
#
_symmetry.space_group_name_H-M   'P 1'
#
loop_
_entity.id
_entity.type
_entity.pdbx_description
1 polymer ?
#
loop_
_entity_poly.entity_id
_entity_poly.type
_entity_poly.pdbx_seq_one_letter_code
_entity_poly.pdbx_strand_id
1 'polypeptide(L)'
;MHPQKEYLIRKDENIRFAEQHGVPFIDADYDTDNWFERAKGMEWEPERGIRCTMCFDMRFERTALYAAENGFSVISSSLGISRWKNMQQVNECGRRAVAHYPGMVYWDYNWRKQGGSSRMIEISKREKFYQQEYCGCVYSLRDTNLHRKSQGRPLIKIGQLHYG
;
A
#
# COMPACT_ATOMS: atom_id res chain seq x y z
N MET A 1 2.30 6.89 5.29
CA MET A 1 3.09 5.68 5.65
C MET A 1 4.01 6.09 6.77
N HIS A 2 4.19 5.29 7.81
CA HIS A 2 4.87 5.72 9.03
C HIS A 2 5.93 4.71 9.48
N PRO A 3 7.07 5.16 10.03
CA PRO A 3 7.51 6.56 10.12
C PRO A 3 7.93 7.14 8.75
N GLN A 4 8.26 8.44 8.69
CA GLN A 4 8.67 9.11 7.44
C GLN A 4 9.80 8.38 6.70
N LYS A 5 10.76 7.79 7.43
CA LYS A 5 11.82 6.97 6.83
C LYS A 5 11.28 5.81 5.97
N GLU A 6 10.25 5.12 6.42
CA GLU A 6 9.60 4.04 5.67
C GLU A 6 8.92 4.58 4.40
N TYR A 7 8.27 5.75 4.51
CA TYR A 7 7.66 6.41 3.35
C TYR A 7 8.70 6.74 2.28
N LEU A 8 9.81 7.38 2.67
CA LEU A 8 10.88 7.79 1.75
C LEU A 8 11.50 6.59 1.04
N ILE A 9 11.91 5.54 1.77
CA ILE A 9 12.49 4.32 1.17
C ILE A 9 11.55 3.74 0.11
N ARG A 10 10.27 3.57 0.45
CA ARG A 10 9.29 2.95 -0.46
C ARG A 10 8.94 3.84 -1.64
N LYS A 11 8.95 5.16 -1.45
CA LYS A 11 8.76 6.13 -2.54
C LYS A 11 9.94 6.06 -3.50
N ASP A 12 11.16 6.16 -2.99
CA ASP A 12 12.39 6.18 -3.79
C ASP A 12 12.55 4.89 -4.59
N GLU A 13 12.18 3.74 -4.02
CA GLU A 13 12.18 2.48 -4.75
C GLU A 13 11.15 2.42 -5.88
N ASN A 14 9.96 2.98 -5.66
CA ASN A 14 8.93 3.01 -6.68
C ASN A 14 9.33 3.94 -7.82
N ILE A 15 9.86 5.14 -7.49
CA ILE A 15 10.40 6.09 -8.47
C ILE A 15 11.50 5.43 -9.29
N ARG A 16 12.51 4.84 -8.64
CA ARG A 16 13.63 4.16 -9.34
C ARG A 16 13.11 3.11 -10.31
N PHE A 17 12.17 2.27 -9.89
CA PHE A 17 11.64 1.20 -10.73
C PHE A 17 10.77 1.74 -11.87
N ALA A 18 9.97 2.78 -11.61
CA ALA A 18 9.14 3.44 -12.62
C ALA A 18 10.01 4.09 -13.71
N GLU A 19 11.05 4.84 -13.32
CA GLU A 19 12.01 5.48 -14.23
C GLU A 19 12.71 4.44 -15.12
N GLN A 20 13.18 3.34 -14.53
CA GLN A 20 13.83 2.23 -15.25
C GLN A 20 12.92 1.62 -16.33
N HIS A 21 11.60 1.68 -16.16
CA HIS A 21 10.62 1.12 -17.10
C HIS A 21 9.90 2.20 -17.94
N GLY A 22 10.33 3.47 -17.87
CA GLY A 22 9.71 4.57 -18.60
C GLY A 22 8.25 4.83 -18.19
N VAL A 23 7.89 4.51 -16.95
CA VAL A 23 6.54 4.75 -16.40
C VAL A 23 6.53 6.12 -15.72
N PRO A 24 5.68 7.07 -16.13
CA PRO A 24 5.54 8.34 -15.44
C PRO A 24 5.15 8.15 -13.97
N PHE A 25 5.79 8.91 -13.08
CA PHE A 25 5.52 8.85 -11.66
C PHE A 25 5.00 10.19 -11.16
N ILE A 26 3.91 10.14 -10.39
CA ILE A 26 3.34 11.31 -9.72
C ILE A 26 3.37 11.04 -8.23
N ASP A 27 4.06 11.91 -7.50
CA ASP A 27 4.04 11.90 -6.05
C ASP A 27 2.86 12.75 -5.55
N ALA A 28 2.08 12.18 -4.65
CA ALA A 28 1.00 12.89 -3.96
C ALA A 28 1.46 13.28 -2.56
N ASP A 29 0.82 14.30 -2.01
CA ASP A 29 1.21 14.88 -0.72
C ASP A 29 1.24 13.84 0.42
N TYR A 30 2.30 13.92 1.22
CA TYR A 30 2.47 13.11 2.42
C TYR A 30 1.72 13.74 3.60
N ASP A 31 0.40 13.63 3.59
CA ASP A 31 -0.49 14.20 4.61
C ASP A 31 -0.70 13.22 5.79
N THR A 32 0.21 13.27 6.76
CA THR A 32 0.17 12.41 7.94
C THR A 32 -0.90 12.82 8.93
N ASP A 33 -1.16 14.12 9.05
CA ASP A 33 -2.01 14.68 10.09
C ASP A 33 -3.46 14.30 9.83
N ASN A 34 -3.94 14.47 8.59
CA ASN A 34 -5.24 13.99 8.14
C ASN A 34 -5.39 12.47 8.32
N TRP A 35 -4.32 11.70 8.06
CA TRP A 35 -4.37 10.25 8.29
C TRP A 35 -4.57 9.93 9.78
N PHE A 36 -3.89 10.63 10.69
CA PHE A 36 -4.07 10.44 12.14
C PHE A 36 -5.44 10.90 12.61
N GLU A 37 -5.96 12.01 12.09
CA GLU A 37 -7.32 12.48 12.38
C GLU A 37 -8.37 11.45 11.99
N ARG A 38 -8.28 10.88 10.78
CA ARG A 38 -9.19 9.82 10.31
C ARG A 38 -9.02 8.49 11.05
N ALA A 39 -7.82 8.22 11.56
CA ALA A 39 -7.52 6.99 12.31
C ALA A 39 -7.91 7.05 13.79
N LYS A 40 -8.29 8.22 14.30
CA LYS A 40 -8.65 8.43 15.71
C LYS A 40 -9.81 7.51 16.12
N GLY A 41 -9.64 6.81 17.23
CA GLY A 41 -10.59 5.80 17.72
C GLY A 41 -10.42 4.42 17.08
N MET A 42 -9.51 4.25 16.10
CA MET A 42 -9.20 2.97 15.45
C MET A 42 -7.79 2.47 15.77
N GLU A 43 -7.15 3.00 16.81
CA GLU A 43 -5.75 2.74 17.17
C GLU A 43 -5.49 1.27 17.52
N TRP A 44 -6.52 0.58 17.99
CA TRP A 44 -6.46 -0.83 18.43
C TRP A 44 -7.20 -1.79 17.52
N GLU A 45 -7.79 -1.29 16.43
CA GLU A 45 -8.39 -2.15 15.41
C GLU A 45 -7.34 -3.10 14.83
N PRO A 46 -7.68 -4.37 14.57
CA PRO A 46 -6.75 -5.31 13.99
C PRO A 46 -6.42 -4.94 12.54
N GLU A 47 -5.30 -5.45 12.02
CA GLU A 47 -5.06 -5.43 10.57
C GLU A 47 -6.19 -6.18 9.85
N ARG A 48 -6.61 -5.67 8.69
CA ARG A 48 -7.85 -6.06 7.96
C ARG A 48 -9.15 -5.61 8.63
N GLY A 49 -9.11 -4.94 9.78
CA GLY A 49 -10.25 -4.26 10.39
C GLY A 49 -10.60 -2.92 9.72
N ILE A 50 -11.47 -2.14 10.35
CA ILE A 50 -12.01 -0.89 9.79
C ILE A 50 -10.93 0.17 9.51
N ARG A 51 -9.84 0.17 10.27
CA ARG A 51 -8.69 1.05 10.03
C ARG A 51 -8.06 0.82 8.65
N CYS A 52 -8.00 -0.44 8.21
CA CYS A 52 -7.48 -0.76 6.88
C CYS A 52 -8.43 -0.24 5.79
N THR A 53 -9.74 -0.38 5.97
CA THR A 53 -10.75 0.19 5.08
C THR A 53 -10.56 1.70 4.94
N MET A 54 -10.52 2.44 6.06
CA MET A 54 -10.27 3.89 6.06
C MET A 54 -8.98 4.26 5.33
N CYS A 55 -7.88 3.54 5.61
CA CYS A 55 -6.58 3.80 4.98
C CYS A 55 -6.60 3.56 3.47
N PHE A 56 -7.37 2.58 2.99
CA PHE A 56 -7.54 2.31 1.56
C PHE A 56 -8.46 3.34 0.90
N ASP A 57 -9.59 3.68 1.54
CA ASP A 57 -10.51 4.71 1.05
C ASP A 57 -9.78 6.03 0.82
N MET A 58 -9.03 6.54 1.81
CA MET A 58 -8.25 7.78 1.66
C MET A 58 -7.30 7.75 0.45
N ARG A 59 -6.65 6.61 0.19
CA ARG A 59 -5.74 6.45 -0.95
C ARG A 59 -6.48 6.41 -2.28
N PHE A 60 -7.56 5.65 -2.34
CA PHE A 60 -8.35 5.51 -3.56
C PHE A 60 -9.13 6.80 -3.89
N GLU A 61 -9.63 7.53 -2.89
CA GLU A 61 -10.23 8.86 -3.04
C GLU A 61 -9.26 9.82 -3.76
N ARG A 62 -8.02 9.91 -3.27
CA ARG A 62 -6.98 10.77 -3.90
C ARG A 62 -6.62 10.30 -5.31
N THR A 63 -6.50 8.98 -5.52
CA THR A 63 -6.20 8.41 -6.85
C THR A 63 -7.33 8.64 -7.85
N ALA A 64 -8.59 8.44 -7.45
CA ALA A 64 -9.75 8.66 -8.32
C ALA A 64 -9.93 10.15 -8.66
N LEU A 65 -9.71 11.05 -7.68
CA LEU A 65 -9.70 12.49 -7.92
C LEU A 65 -8.64 12.87 -8.96
N TYR A 66 -7.38 12.45 -8.76
CA TYR A 66 -6.30 12.72 -9.71
C TYR A 66 -6.62 12.16 -11.11
N ALA A 67 -7.17 10.93 -11.16
CA ALA A 67 -7.57 10.31 -12.41
C ALA A 67 -8.61 11.16 -13.16
N ALA A 68 -9.63 11.66 -12.45
CA ALA A 68 -10.68 12.49 -13.04
C ALA A 68 -10.15 13.84 -13.54
N GLU A 69 -9.31 14.51 -12.75
CA GLU A 69 -8.70 15.80 -13.10
C GLU A 69 -7.76 15.72 -14.32
N ASN A 70 -7.20 14.54 -14.58
CA ASN A 70 -6.21 14.32 -15.64
C ASN A 70 -6.73 13.43 -16.79
N GLY A 71 -8.04 13.17 -16.84
CA GLY A 71 -8.67 12.47 -17.97
C GLY A 71 -8.40 10.96 -18.05
N PHE A 72 -8.02 10.32 -16.95
CA PHE A 72 -7.89 8.86 -16.88
C PHE A 72 -9.25 8.21 -16.61
N SER A 73 -9.61 7.18 -17.40
CA SER A 73 -10.88 6.44 -17.26
C SER A 73 -10.75 5.15 -16.44
N VAL A 74 -9.53 4.71 -16.12
CA VAL A 74 -9.28 3.45 -15.41
C VAL A 74 -8.22 3.65 -14.33
N ILE A 75 -8.48 3.13 -13.14
CA ILE A 75 -7.50 3.03 -12.06
C ILE A 75 -7.37 1.58 -11.57
N SER A 76 -6.22 1.22 -11.04
CA SER A 76 -5.99 -0.09 -10.40
C SER A 76 -5.04 0.07 -9.21
N SER A 77 -4.75 -1.01 -8.50
CA SER A 77 -3.89 -0.96 -7.31
C SER A 77 -3.05 -2.21 -7.10
N SER A 78 -1.79 -1.99 -6.70
CA SER A 78 -0.91 -3.03 -6.19
C SER A 78 -1.24 -3.44 -4.74
N LEU A 79 -2.13 -2.70 -4.05
CA LEU A 79 -2.52 -3.03 -2.67
C LEU A 79 -3.08 -4.46 -2.56
N GLY A 80 -3.72 -4.99 -3.62
CA GLY A 80 -4.28 -6.33 -3.65
C GLY A 80 -3.24 -7.46 -3.75
N ILE A 81 -1.96 -7.21 -4.06
CA ILE A 81 -0.99 -8.27 -4.37
C ILE A 81 -0.54 -9.08 -3.14
N SER A 82 -0.48 -8.45 -1.96
CA SER A 82 0.01 -9.10 -0.74
C SER A 82 -0.99 -10.13 -0.21
N ARG A 83 -0.57 -11.38 -0.03
CA ARG A 83 -1.39 -12.44 0.59
C ARG A 83 -1.92 -12.07 1.98
N TRP A 84 -1.26 -11.13 2.66
CA TRP A 84 -1.61 -10.69 4.00
C TRP A 84 -2.76 -9.67 4.01
N LYS A 85 -3.14 -9.12 2.86
CA LYS A 85 -4.27 -8.18 2.74
C LYS A 85 -5.54 -8.88 2.31
N ASN A 86 -6.67 -8.42 2.85
CA ASN A 86 -7.99 -8.79 2.36
C ASN A 86 -8.23 -8.12 1.00
N MET A 87 -8.23 -8.92 -0.07
CA MET A 87 -8.37 -8.41 -1.43
C MET A 87 -9.77 -7.85 -1.69
N GLN A 88 -10.81 -8.46 -1.11
CA GLN A 88 -12.17 -7.95 -1.23
C GLN A 88 -12.29 -6.56 -0.59
N GLN A 89 -11.74 -6.39 0.61
CA GLN A 89 -11.69 -5.08 1.28
C GLN A 89 -11.01 -4.02 0.41
N VAL A 90 -9.85 -4.33 -0.18
CA VAL A 90 -9.15 -3.40 -1.10
C VAL A 90 -10.04 -3.06 -2.31
N ASN A 91 -10.65 -4.08 -2.93
CA ASN A 91 -11.45 -3.90 -4.13
C ASN A 91 -12.75 -3.12 -3.87
N GLU A 92 -13.37 -3.29 -2.71
CA GLU A 92 -14.54 -2.51 -2.30
C GLU A 92 -14.19 -1.03 -2.14
N CYS A 93 -13.02 -0.70 -1.57
CA CYS A 93 -12.55 0.69 -1.47
C CYS A 93 -12.32 1.30 -2.86
N GLY A 94 -11.67 0.55 -3.78
CA GLY A 94 -11.47 0.99 -5.16
C GLY A 94 -12.78 1.25 -5.91
N ARG A 95 -13.76 0.35 -5.77
CA ARG A 95 -15.10 0.52 -6.36
C ARG A 95 -15.86 1.71 -5.79
N ARG A 96 -15.80 1.93 -4.46
CA ARG A 96 -16.41 3.12 -3.84
C ARG A 96 -15.82 4.41 -4.38
N ALA A 97 -14.50 4.48 -4.51
CA ALA A 97 -13.84 5.70 -4.97
C ALA A 97 -14.22 6.08 -6.41
N VAL A 98 -14.25 5.10 -7.34
CA VAL A 98 -14.61 5.40 -8.74
C VAL A 98 -16.11 5.67 -8.92
N ALA A 99 -16.97 5.22 -8.01
CA ALA A 99 -18.42 5.44 -8.10
C ALA A 99 -18.82 6.94 -8.08
N HIS A 100 -17.92 7.81 -7.60
CA HIS A 100 -18.10 9.26 -7.62
C HIS A 100 -17.84 9.90 -9.00
N TYR A 101 -17.26 9.16 -9.95
CA TYR A 101 -16.80 9.67 -11.24
C TYR A 101 -17.41 8.88 -12.41
N PRO A 102 -18.45 9.41 -13.09
CA PRO A 102 -19.08 8.74 -14.21
C PRO A 102 -18.09 8.33 -15.30
N GLY A 103 -18.15 7.07 -15.74
CA GLY A 103 -17.26 6.53 -16.77
C GLY A 103 -15.89 6.04 -16.27
N MET A 104 -15.57 6.21 -14.99
CA MET A 104 -14.34 5.68 -14.40
C MET A 104 -14.51 4.23 -13.93
N VAL A 105 -13.51 3.39 -14.18
CA VAL A 105 -13.51 1.98 -13.81
C VAL A 105 -12.36 1.67 -12.86
N TYR A 106 -12.65 0.93 -11.78
CA TYR A 106 -11.61 0.28 -10.99
C TYR A 106 -11.32 -1.10 -11.56
N TRP A 107 -10.14 -1.28 -12.16
CA TRP A 107 -9.69 -2.57 -12.69
C TRP A 107 -9.18 -3.45 -11.55
N ASP A 108 -10.06 -4.30 -11.04
CA ASP A 108 -9.86 -5.15 -9.87
C ASP A 108 -9.16 -6.48 -10.17
N TYR A 109 -8.32 -6.49 -11.22
CA TYR A 109 -7.62 -7.70 -11.68
C TYR A 109 -6.81 -8.35 -10.55
N ASN A 110 -6.98 -9.66 -10.40
CA ASN A 110 -6.30 -10.41 -9.36
C ASN A 110 -4.89 -10.83 -9.82
N TRP A 111 -3.92 -9.95 -9.57
CA TRP A 111 -2.49 -10.16 -9.84
C TRP A 111 -1.85 -11.33 -9.06
N ARG A 112 -2.56 -11.99 -8.13
CA ARG A 112 -2.04 -13.18 -7.42
C ARG A 112 -2.18 -14.46 -8.25
N LYS A 113 -3.17 -14.50 -9.15
CA LYS A 113 -3.52 -15.68 -9.95
C LYS A 113 -2.53 -15.87 -11.11
N GLN A 114 -2.62 -17.01 -11.80
CA GLN A 114 -1.86 -17.31 -13.02
C GLN A 114 -0.34 -17.12 -12.87
N GLY A 115 0.21 -17.47 -11.69
CA GLY A 115 1.65 -17.35 -11.41
C GLY A 115 2.12 -15.94 -11.00
N GLY A 116 1.25 -14.95 -10.92
CA GLY A 116 1.63 -13.57 -10.60
C GLY A 116 2.27 -13.40 -9.22
N SER A 117 1.90 -14.22 -8.22
CA SER A 117 2.56 -14.22 -6.91
C SER A 117 4.04 -14.65 -7.00
N SER A 118 4.34 -15.68 -7.80
CA SER A 118 5.71 -16.14 -8.02
C SER A 118 6.51 -15.12 -8.83
N ARG A 119 5.89 -14.54 -9.85
CA ARG A 119 6.51 -13.48 -10.66
C ARG A 119 6.86 -12.24 -9.84
N MET A 120 6.00 -11.85 -8.89
CA MET A 120 6.29 -10.75 -7.98
C MET A 120 7.54 -11.02 -7.14
N ILE A 121 7.72 -12.25 -6.63
CA ILE A 121 8.93 -12.62 -5.87
C ILE A 121 10.17 -12.63 -6.76
N GLU A 122 10.08 -13.18 -7.98
CA GLU A 122 11.18 -13.18 -8.95
C GLU A 122 11.65 -11.75 -9.25
N ILE A 123 10.72 -10.85 -9.58
CA ILE A 123 11.02 -9.44 -9.83
C ILE A 123 11.62 -8.81 -8.57
N SER A 124 11.04 -9.04 -7.39
CA SER A 124 11.52 -8.44 -6.15
C SER A 124 12.98 -8.80 -5.85
N LYS A 125 13.37 -10.06 -6.08
CA LYS A 125 14.75 -10.53 -5.93
C LYS A 125 15.69 -9.94 -6.97
N ARG A 126 15.26 -9.93 -8.24
CA ARG A 126 16.05 -9.34 -9.34
C ARG A 126 16.34 -7.87 -9.09
N GLU A 127 15.34 -7.11 -8.66
CA GLU A 127 15.44 -5.67 -8.39
C GLU A 127 16.00 -5.33 -7.00
N LYS A 128 16.25 -6.35 -6.16
CA LYS A 128 16.71 -6.24 -4.77
C LYS A 128 15.86 -5.27 -3.94
N PHE A 129 14.55 -5.32 -4.11
CA PHE A 129 13.63 -4.43 -3.39
C PHE A 129 13.75 -4.60 -1.88
N TYR A 130 13.54 -3.51 -1.16
CA TYR A 130 13.36 -3.47 0.27
C TYR A 130 12.15 -4.33 0.64
N GLN A 131 12.40 -5.26 1.55
CA GLN A 131 11.39 -6.17 2.03
C GLN A 131 10.65 -5.53 3.20
N GLN A 132 9.47 -4.95 2.89
CA GLN A 132 8.57 -4.46 3.93
C GLN A 132 8.19 -5.57 4.92
N GLU A 133 8.28 -5.27 6.21
CA GLU A 133 8.01 -6.23 7.28
C GLU A 133 6.66 -6.00 7.99
N TYR A 134 5.94 -4.93 7.61
CA TYR A 134 4.64 -4.52 8.13
C TYR A 134 3.87 -3.74 7.05
N CYS A 135 2.60 -3.41 7.29
CA CYS A 135 1.74 -2.78 6.28
C CYS A 135 2.17 -1.35 5.88
N GLY A 136 2.96 -0.67 6.74
CA GLY A 136 3.40 0.71 6.53
C GLY A 136 2.65 1.76 7.35
N CYS A 137 1.76 1.36 8.28
CA CYS A 137 1.18 2.27 9.28
C CYS A 137 1.77 2.02 10.66
N VAL A 138 1.72 3.04 11.54
CA VAL A 138 2.34 2.98 12.88
C VAL A 138 1.75 1.87 13.75
N TYR A 139 0.45 1.60 13.63
CA TYR A 139 -0.21 0.54 14.42
C TYR A 139 0.19 -0.86 13.94
N SER A 140 0.31 -1.10 12.63
CA SER A 140 0.83 -2.38 12.11
C SER A 140 2.30 -2.59 12.50
N LEU A 141 3.10 -1.53 12.56
CA LEU A 141 4.47 -1.60 13.10
C LEU A 141 4.47 -1.96 14.59
N ARG A 142 3.65 -1.29 15.41
CA ARG A 142 3.47 -1.58 16.84
C ARG A 142 3.10 -3.06 17.04
N ASP A 143 2.04 -3.51 16.39
CA ASP A 143 1.48 -4.85 16.59
C ASP A 143 2.48 -5.93 16.13
N THR A 144 3.15 -5.71 15.00
CA THR A 144 4.20 -6.63 14.51
C THR A 144 5.37 -6.70 15.47
N ASN A 145 5.80 -5.58 16.04
CA ASN A 145 6.90 -5.54 17.01
C ASN A 145 6.53 -6.17 18.35
N LEU A 146 5.29 -5.98 18.83
CA LEU A 146 4.78 -6.66 20.03
C LEU A 146 4.77 -8.18 19.82
N HIS A 147 4.31 -8.64 18.66
CA HIS A 147 4.35 -10.06 18.30
C HIS A 147 5.79 -10.59 18.21
N ARG A 148 6.71 -9.87 17.55
CA ARG A 148 8.14 -10.28 17.51
C ARG A 148 8.73 -10.40 18.91
N LYS A 149 8.48 -9.42 19.77
CA LYS A 149 8.98 -9.41 21.15
C LYS A 149 8.43 -10.59 21.95
N SER A 150 7.16 -10.95 21.81
CA SER A 150 6.58 -12.12 22.50
C SER A 150 7.18 -13.46 22.05
N GLN A 151 7.77 -13.48 20.85
CA GLN A 151 8.48 -14.65 20.29
C GLN A 151 10.00 -14.57 20.47
N GLY A 152 10.53 -13.62 21.26
CA GLY A 152 11.97 -13.44 21.45
C GLY A 152 12.73 -12.95 20.21
N ARG A 153 12.02 -12.43 19.21
CA ARG A 153 12.60 -11.91 17.96
C ARG A 153 12.93 -10.42 18.09
N PRO A 154 14.01 -9.93 17.45
CA PRO A 154 14.34 -8.51 17.43
C PRO A 154 13.24 -7.69 16.73
N LEU A 155 13.12 -6.43 17.13
CA LEU A 155 12.21 -5.46 16.51
C LEU A 155 12.59 -5.20 15.05
N ILE A 156 11.62 -4.77 14.24
CA ILE A 156 11.82 -4.33 12.86
C ILE A 156 12.84 -3.19 12.82
N LYS A 157 13.82 -3.30 11.91
CA LYS A 157 14.79 -2.25 11.60
C LYS A 157 14.56 -1.77 10.16
N ILE A 158 13.98 -0.58 10.03
CA ILE A 158 13.57 0.00 8.75
C ILE A 158 14.78 0.23 7.84
N GLY A 159 14.69 -0.28 6.60
CA GLY A 159 15.69 -0.17 5.55
C GLY A 159 16.86 -1.15 5.66
N GLN A 160 16.69 -2.30 6.34
CA GLN A 160 17.76 -3.31 6.46
C GLN A 160 17.54 -4.56 5.60
N LEU A 161 16.30 -5.02 5.47
CA LEU A 161 16.00 -6.27 4.78
C LEU A 161 15.69 -6.02 3.31
N HIS A 162 16.38 -6.70 2.41
CA HIS A 162 16.15 -6.64 0.96
C HIS A 162 15.95 -8.06 0.41
N TYR A 163 15.17 -8.18 -0.66
CA TYR A 163 15.06 -9.43 -1.40
C TYR A 163 16.40 -9.78 -2.05
N GLY A 164 16.74 -11.08 -2.02
CA GLY A 164 17.97 -11.64 -2.60
C GLY A 164 17.75 -12.96 -3.33
#